data_AF-A0A4Z2D6M6-F1
#
_entry.id   AF-A0A4Z2D6M6-F1
#
_cell.length_a   1.000
_cell.length_b   1.000
_cell.length_c   1.000
_cell.angle_alpha   90.00
_cell.angle_beta   90.00
_cell.angle_gamma   90.00
#
_symmetry.space_group_name_H-M   'P 1'
#
loop_
_entity.id
_entity.type
_entity.pdbx_description
1 polymer ?
#
loop_
_entity_poly.entity_id
_entity_poly.type
_entity_poly.pdbx_seq_one_letter_code
_entity_poly.pdbx_strand_id
1 'polypeptide(L)'
;MNHTRALHFVFKVANRNETIDFYKRILGMKVLRHEEFSEGCKASCNGPYDGKWSKTMIGYGPEDNHFVIELTYNYGVGAYQLGNDFQYIRIHNKEAYSRIINGSWPITSEESDSVKVNAPGGYTFWVHNSDSDGDPVRMVALSSSDIKRSIDYWSHKLHMTLVSSSSNEAVFYYSPNQCNLKLISIQKPVDHASAFGRIAFACPSAQVRLFKYIINEICFNSYLFCKN
;
A
#
# COMPACT_ATOMS: atom_id res chain seq x y z
N MET A 1 -15.97 6.18 18.99
CA MET A 1 -14.59 5.98 18.52
C MET A 1 -14.66 5.62 17.04
N ASN A 2 -13.75 6.12 16.19
CA ASN A 2 -13.70 5.70 14.80
C ASN A 2 -13.13 4.28 14.76
N HIS A 3 -13.95 3.29 14.40
CA HIS A 3 -13.55 1.87 14.34
C HIS A 3 -12.95 1.50 12.97
N THR A 4 -12.50 2.50 12.20
CA THR A 4 -11.91 2.30 10.89
C THR A 4 -10.43 1.91 11.01
N ARG A 5 -9.98 0.96 10.19
CA ARG A 5 -8.62 0.43 10.24
C ARG A 5 -7.99 0.29 8.86
N ALA A 6 -6.76 0.75 8.69
CA ALA A 6 -5.94 0.46 7.52
C ALA A 6 -5.55 -1.02 7.51
N LEU A 7 -5.81 -1.72 6.40
CA LEU A 7 -5.66 -3.18 6.30
C LEU A 7 -4.42 -3.59 5.52
N HIS A 8 -4.32 -3.15 4.27
CA HIS A 8 -3.26 -3.58 3.38
C HIS A 8 -3.12 -2.68 2.15
N PHE A 9 -1.96 -2.77 1.51
CA PHE A 9 -1.75 -2.28 0.16
C PHE A 9 -1.65 -3.45 -0.83
N VAL A 10 -2.30 -3.32 -1.98
CA VAL A 10 -2.30 -4.33 -3.04
C VAL A 10 -1.23 -3.98 -4.07
N PHE A 11 -0.33 -4.90 -4.36
CA PHE A 11 0.58 -4.83 -5.50
C PHE A 11 0.25 -5.90 -6.53
N LYS A 12 0.37 -5.55 -7.81
CA LYS A 12 0.34 -6.52 -8.91
C LYS A 12 1.76 -7.01 -9.15
N VAL A 13 1.96 -8.32 -9.19
CA VAL A 13 3.30 -8.90 -9.33
C VAL A 13 3.35 -9.84 -10.51
N ALA A 14 4.45 -9.80 -11.26
CA ALA A 14 4.65 -10.63 -12.44
C ALA A 14 5.57 -11.84 -12.18
N ASN A 15 6.45 -11.77 -11.18
CA ASN A 15 7.35 -12.86 -10.82
C ASN A 15 7.18 -13.22 -9.33
N ARG A 16 6.42 -14.28 -9.05
CA ARG A 16 6.13 -14.71 -7.66
C ARG A 16 7.38 -15.08 -6.87
N ASN A 17 8.35 -15.75 -7.51
CA ASN A 17 9.52 -16.26 -6.79
C ASN A 17 10.40 -15.11 -6.31
N GLU A 18 10.77 -14.21 -7.22
CA GLU A 18 11.56 -13.01 -6.88
C GLU A 18 10.82 -12.14 -5.86
N THR A 19 9.51 -11.94 -6.06
CA THR A 19 8.68 -11.17 -5.13
C THR A 19 8.70 -11.78 -3.73
N ILE A 20 8.39 -13.06 -3.59
CA ILE A 20 8.35 -13.72 -2.28
C ILE A 20 9.73 -13.72 -1.62
N ASP A 21 10.80 -13.90 -2.39
CA ASP A 21 12.16 -13.83 -1.89
C ASP A 21 12.52 -12.45 -1.34
N PHE A 22 12.12 -11.38 -2.04
CA PHE A 22 12.27 -10.01 -1.54
C PHE A 22 11.54 -9.82 -0.21
N TYR A 23 10.24 -10.10 -0.16
CA TYR A 23 9.46 -9.83 1.06
C TYR A 23 9.88 -10.72 2.24
N LYS A 24 10.21 -12.00 2.01
CA LYS A 24 10.60 -12.92 3.09
C LYS A 24 12.05 -12.78 3.52
N ARG A 25 12.99 -12.81 2.58
CA ARG A 25 14.43 -12.89 2.91
C ARG A 25 15.04 -11.53 3.14
N ILE A 26 14.60 -10.52 2.40
CA ILE A 26 15.14 -9.16 2.51
C ILE A 26 14.38 -8.40 3.58
N LEU A 27 13.06 -8.28 3.44
CA LEU A 27 12.25 -7.53 4.40
C LEU A 27 11.94 -8.34 5.68
N GLY A 28 12.04 -9.66 5.68
CA GLY A 28 11.79 -10.47 6.89
C GLY A 28 10.30 -10.71 7.17
N MET A 29 9.42 -10.50 6.20
CA MET A 29 7.98 -10.75 6.33
C MET A 29 7.63 -12.25 6.24
N LYS A 30 6.42 -12.59 6.65
CA LYS A 30 5.86 -13.95 6.59
C LYS A 30 4.62 -13.98 5.72
N VAL A 31 4.49 -15.04 4.92
CA VAL A 31 3.22 -15.35 4.24
C VAL A 31 2.19 -15.70 5.30
N LEU A 32 1.06 -15.01 5.28
CA LEU A 32 -0.02 -15.14 6.26
C LEU A 32 -1.11 -16.08 5.73
N ARG A 33 -1.47 -15.91 4.45
CA ARG A 33 -2.36 -16.79 3.70
C ARG A 33 -2.12 -16.67 2.21
N HIS A 34 -2.50 -17.71 1.48
CA HIS A 34 -2.42 -17.79 0.03
C HIS A 34 -3.69 -18.42 -0.52
N GLU A 35 -4.25 -17.81 -1.56
CA GLU A 35 -5.50 -18.22 -2.21
C GLU A 35 -5.30 -18.27 -3.72
N GLU A 36 -5.80 -19.33 -4.35
CA GLU A 36 -5.80 -19.51 -5.81
C GLU A 36 -7.23 -19.40 -6.34
N PHE A 37 -7.40 -18.69 -7.44
CA PHE A 37 -8.69 -18.42 -8.06
C PHE A 37 -8.69 -18.89 -9.52
N SER A 38 -9.62 -19.78 -9.84
CA SER A 38 -9.74 -20.38 -11.18
C SER A 38 -10.50 -19.52 -12.18
N GLU A 39 -11.23 -18.51 -11.71
CA GLU A 39 -12.02 -17.56 -12.51
C GLU A 39 -11.46 -16.13 -12.33
N GLY A 40 -11.60 -15.29 -13.36
CA GLY A 40 -11.27 -13.86 -13.28
C GLY A 40 -12.02 -13.15 -12.14
N CYS A 41 -11.44 -12.04 -11.62
CA CYS A 41 -12.10 -11.26 -10.56
C CYS A 41 -13.45 -10.73 -11.10
N LYS A 42 -14.57 -11.14 -10.47
CA LYS A 42 -15.92 -10.68 -10.86
C LYS A 42 -16.13 -9.18 -10.65
N ALA A 43 -15.43 -8.61 -9.68
CA ALA A 43 -15.20 -7.17 -9.65
C ALA A 43 -14.01 -6.90 -10.57
N SER A 44 -14.00 -5.85 -11.40
CA SER A 44 -12.81 -5.45 -12.19
C SER A 44 -11.62 -4.97 -11.33
N CYS A 45 -11.58 -5.44 -10.09
CA CYS A 45 -10.62 -5.21 -9.04
C CYS A 45 -9.22 -5.48 -9.57
N ASN A 46 -8.91 -6.65 -10.11
CA ASN A 46 -7.52 -6.97 -10.43
C ASN A 46 -7.02 -6.33 -11.74
N GLY A 47 -7.86 -5.53 -12.41
CA GLY A 47 -7.65 -5.01 -13.75
C GLY A 47 -8.54 -5.71 -14.76
N PRO A 48 -8.35 -5.46 -16.07
CA PRO A 48 -9.13 -6.08 -17.14
C PRO A 48 -8.68 -7.52 -17.43
N TYR A 49 -8.34 -8.29 -16.38
CA TYR A 49 -7.84 -9.66 -16.51
C TYR A 49 -8.94 -10.66 -16.14
N ASP A 50 -9.25 -11.55 -17.07
CA ASP A 50 -10.32 -12.54 -17.01
C ASP A 50 -9.83 -13.96 -16.68
N GLY A 51 -8.51 -14.15 -16.60
CA GLY A 51 -7.86 -15.42 -16.32
C GLY A 51 -7.72 -15.78 -14.84
N LYS A 52 -7.04 -16.91 -14.60
CA LYS A 52 -6.66 -17.38 -13.26
C LYS A 52 -5.78 -16.35 -12.57
N TRP A 53 -5.88 -16.27 -11.25
CA TRP A 53 -5.04 -15.39 -10.44
C TRP A 53 -4.86 -15.97 -9.04
N SER A 54 -3.84 -15.48 -8.34
CA SER A 54 -3.58 -15.84 -6.95
C SER A 54 -3.43 -14.59 -6.09
N LYS A 55 -3.74 -14.74 -4.81
CA LYS A 55 -3.59 -13.73 -3.78
C LYS A 55 -2.68 -14.25 -2.68
N THR A 56 -1.65 -13.49 -2.32
CA THR A 56 -0.81 -13.80 -1.16
C THR A 56 -0.79 -12.63 -0.21
N MET A 57 -1.23 -12.84 1.03
CA MET A 57 -1.06 -11.84 2.09
C MET A 57 0.29 -12.06 2.76
N ILE A 58 1.09 -11.02 2.85
CA ILE A 58 2.43 -11.07 3.46
C ILE A 58 2.65 -9.85 4.35
N GLY A 59 3.21 -10.05 5.54
CA GLY A 59 3.44 -8.98 6.51
C GLY A 59 4.25 -9.43 7.70
N TYR A 60 4.39 -8.56 8.70
CA TYR A 60 5.15 -8.86 9.93
C TYR A 60 4.33 -9.56 11.02
N GLY A 61 3.00 -9.60 10.88
CA GLY A 61 2.11 -10.23 11.84
C GLY A 61 0.68 -10.41 11.29
N PRO A 62 -0.27 -10.85 12.14
CA PRO A 62 -1.65 -11.14 11.74
C PRO A 62 -2.39 -9.95 11.13
N GLU A 63 -3.25 -10.22 10.14
CA GLU A 63 -4.04 -9.18 9.44
C GLU A 63 -4.98 -8.39 10.36
N ASP A 64 -5.34 -8.93 11.52
CA ASP A 64 -6.25 -8.30 12.48
C ASP A 64 -5.67 -7.05 13.13
N ASN A 65 -4.34 -6.99 13.27
CA ASN A 65 -3.63 -5.91 13.95
C ASN A 65 -2.40 -5.38 13.21
N HIS A 66 -2.12 -5.88 12.00
CA HIS A 66 -1.05 -5.36 11.14
C HIS A 66 -1.60 -4.82 9.83
N PHE A 67 -0.90 -3.84 9.27
CA PHE A 67 -0.99 -3.45 7.88
C PHE A 67 -0.10 -4.37 7.05
N VAL A 68 -0.70 -5.09 6.11
CA VAL A 68 0.00 -6.12 5.34
C VAL A 68 0.06 -5.76 3.86
N ILE A 69 0.76 -6.57 3.08
CA ILE A 69 0.83 -6.44 1.63
C ILE A 69 0.00 -7.57 1.00
N GLU A 70 -0.91 -7.21 0.11
CA GLU A 70 -1.62 -8.16 -0.75
C GLU A 70 -0.89 -8.24 -2.10
N LEU A 71 -0.32 -9.41 -2.40
CA LEU A 71 0.32 -9.68 -3.68
C LEU A 71 -0.67 -10.36 -4.61
N THR A 72 -1.02 -9.68 -5.71
CA THR A 72 -1.90 -10.19 -6.75
C THR A 72 -1.07 -10.64 -7.94
N TYR A 73 -1.07 -11.94 -8.22
CA TYR A 73 -0.42 -12.52 -9.40
C TYR A 73 -1.48 -12.98 -10.38
N ASN A 74 -1.48 -12.43 -11.59
CA ASN A 74 -2.37 -12.86 -12.67
C ASN A 74 -1.59 -13.81 -13.60
N TYR A 75 -2.12 -15.02 -13.82
CA TYR A 75 -1.43 -16.01 -14.65
C TYR A 75 -1.35 -15.51 -16.10
N GLY A 76 -0.17 -15.67 -16.71
CA GLY A 76 0.08 -15.22 -18.09
C GLY A 76 0.41 -13.73 -18.23
N VAL A 77 0.35 -12.93 -17.15
CA VAL A 77 0.74 -11.52 -17.19
C VAL A 77 2.19 -11.36 -16.73
N GLY A 78 3.08 -11.07 -17.67
CA GLY A 78 4.53 -11.03 -17.44
C GLY A 78 5.10 -9.68 -17.00
N ALA A 79 4.33 -8.59 -17.07
CA ALA A 79 4.79 -7.27 -16.64
C ALA A 79 3.60 -6.34 -16.36
N TYR A 80 3.86 -5.35 -15.50
CA TYR A 80 2.99 -4.21 -15.27
C TYR A 80 3.80 -2.93 -15.44
N GLN A 81 3.22 -1.92 -16.08
CA GLN A 81 3.83 -0.62 -16.23
C GLN A 81 3.54 0.21 -14.99
N LEU A 82 4.59 0.66 -14.30
CA LEU A 82 4.47 1.63 -13.23
C LEU A 82 4.01 2.98 -13.76
N GLY A 83 3.04 3.55 -13.05
CA GLY A 83 2.65 4.94 -13.20
C GLY A 83 3.52 5.85 -12.33
N ASN A 84 3.00 7.03 -12.02
CA ASN A 84 3.62 7.98 -11.09
C ASN A 84 2.83 8.07 -9.77
N ASP A 85 1.96 7.10 -9.51
CA ASP A 85 0.83 7.20 -8.60
C ASP A 85 1.15 6.66 -7.19
N PHE A 86 1.83 5.52 -7.12
CA PHE A 86 2.47 5.01 -5.91
C PHE A 86 3.84 5.67 -5.72
N GLN A 87 4.15 6.10 -4.49
CA GLN A 87 5.44 6.71 -4.17
C GLN A 87 6.36 5.75 -3.42
N TYR A 88 5.94 5.28 -2.23
CA TYR A 88 6.70 4.31 -1.43
C TYR A 88 5.88 3.73 -0.28
N ILE A 89 6.36 2.63 0.30
CA ILE A 89 6.01 2.20 1.65
C ILE A 89 7.18 2.46 2.61
N ARG A 90 6.88 2.97 3.81
CA ARG A 90 7.88 3.15 4.88
C ARG A 90 7.81 2.00 5.88
N ILE A 91 8.96 1.41 6.17
CA ILE A 91 9.13 0.32 7.13
C ILE A 91 10.15 0.73 8.18
N HIS A 92 9.87 0.43 9.45
CA HIS A 92 10.81 0.56 10.57
C HIS A 92 11.19 -0.83 11.05
N ASN A 93 12.33 -1.35 10.57
CA ASN A 93 12.83 -2.66 10.97
C ASN A 93 14.36 -2.70 10.87
N LYS A 94 15.05 -2.73 12.01
CA LYS A 94 16.53 -2.70 12.04
C LYS A 94 17.16 -3.90 11.37
N GLU A 95 16.57 -5.07 11.48
CA GLU A 95 17.14 -6.28 10.88
C GLU A 95 17.04 -6.26 9.35
N ALA A 96 15.92 -5.80 8.79
CA ALA A 96 15.76 -5.59 7.36
C ALA A 96 16.73 -4.54 6.84
N TYR A 97 16.85 -3.42 7.55
CA TYR A 97 17.86 -2.40 7.26
C TYR A 97 19.26 -3.01 7.24
N SER A 98 19.63 -3.74 8.29
CA SER A 98 20.94 -4.40 8.42
C SER A 98 21.22 -5.38 7.28
N ARG A 99 20.25 -6.22 6.90
CA ARG A 99 20.39 -7.12 5.75
C ARG A 99 20.67 -6.33 4.47
N ILE A 100 19.95 -5.24 4.23
CA ILE A 100 20.08 -4.44 3.00
C ILE A 100 21.45 -3.77 2.92
N ILE A 101 21.90 -3.08 3.98
CA ILE A 101 23.20 -2.39 3.98
C ILE A 101 24.39 -3.35 3.88
N ASN A 102 24.20 -4.61 4.32
CA ASN A 102 25.18 -5.68 4.17
C ASN A 102 25.13 -6.37 2.79
N GLY A 103 24.45 -5.76 1.81
CA GLY A 103 24.49 -6.20 0.41
C GLY A 103 23.50 -7.29 0.04
N SER A 104 22.49 -7.59 0.87
CA SER A 104 21.46 -8.58 0.49
C SER A 104 20.54 -8.11 -0.65
N TRP A 105 20.45 -6.80 -0.90
CA TRP A 105 19.61 -6.23 -1.95
C TRP A 105 20.14 -4.89 -2.47
N PRO A 106 19.95 -4.55 -3.76
CA PRO A 106 20.40 -3.29 -4.31
C PRO A 106 19.72 -2.08 -3.67
N ILE A 107 20.54 -1.11 -3.25
CA ILE A 107 20.11 0.18 -2.72
C ILE A 107 20.00 1.19 -3.87
N THR A 108 18.93 1.98 -3.85
CA THR A 108 18.66 3.03 -4.84
C THR A 108 18.90 4.44 -4.30
N SER A 109 18.92 4.61 -2.98
CA SER A 109 19.25 5.84 -2.27
C SER A 109 19.51 5.54 -0.80
N GLU A 110 20.34 6.35 -0.15
CA GLU A 110 20.63 6.24 1.28
C GLU A 110 20.45 7.60 1.93
N GLU A 111 19.92 7.58 3.15
CA GLU A 111 19.86 8.71 4.08
C GLU A 111 20.50 8.27 5.40
N SER A 112 20.72 9.20 6.34
CA SER A 112 21.48 8.91 7.56
C SER A 112 20.90 7.78 8.41
N ASP A 113 19.59 7.55 8.36
CA ASP A 113 18.87 6.54 9.16
C ASP A 113 17.98 5.63 8.31
N SER A 114 18.08 5.65 6.98
CA SER A 114 17.22 4.83 6.12
C SER A 114 17.82 4.54 4.75
N VAL A 115 17.36 3.45 4.15
CA VAL A 115 17.73 3.05 2.78
C VAL A 115 16.48 2.89 1.91
N LYS A 116 16.60 3.29 0.66
CA LYS A 116 15.55 3.13 -0.35
C LYS A 116 15.88 1.95 -1.24
N VAL A 117 14.96 1.00 -1.33
CA VAL A 117 15.08 -0.19 -2.19
C VAL A 117 13.84 -0.34 -3.06
N ASN A 118 13.97 -1.04 -4.18
CA ASN A 118 12.85 -1.40 -5.03
C ASN A 118 12.57 -2.90 -4.94
N ALA A 119 11.31 -3.25 -4.69
CA ALA A 119 10.83 -4.61 -4.86
C ALA A 119 10.82 -5.00 -6.36
N PRO A 120 10.77 -6.29 -6.70
CA PRO A 120 10.47 -6.73 -8.07
C PRO A 120 9.19 -6.06 -8.60
N GLY A 121 9.24 -5.55 -9.83
CA GLY A 121 8.20 -4.69 -10.39
C GLY A 121 8.42 -3.18 -10.16
N GLY A 122 9.45 -2.80 -9.40
CA GLY A 122 9.89 -1.41 -9.22
C GLY A 122 9.22 -0.65 -8.08
N TYR A 123 8.45 -1.32 -7.22
CA TYR A 123 7.77 -0.69 -6.09
C TYR A 123 8.77 -0.27 -4.99
N THR A 124 8.82 1.01 -4.69
CA THR A 124 9.76 1.61 -3.72
C THR A 124 9.40 1.33 -2.26
N PHE A 125 10.42 1.02 -1.47
CA PHE A 125 10.36 0.93 -0.01
C PHE A 125 11.46 1.78 0.62
N TRP A 126 11.11 2.55 1.65
CA TRP A 126 12.05 3.14 2.58
C TRP A 126 12.13 2.27 3.84
N VAL A 127 13.31 1.73 4.12
CA VAL A 127 13.57 0.90 5.31
C VAL A 127 14.43 1.71 6.27
N HIS A 128 13.90 2.03 7.44
CA HIS A 128 14.57 2.81 8.46
C HIS A 128 15.32 1.92 9.45
N ASN A 129 16.47 2.40 9.92
CA ASN A 129 17.30 1.80 10.97
C ASN A 129 16.72 2.08 12.38
N SER A 130 15.45 1.75 12.55
CA SER A 130 14.73 1.84 13.81
C SER A 130 13.67 0.76 13.85
N ASP A 131 13.20 0.41 15.05
CA ASP A 131 12.07 -0.49 15.22
C ASP A 131 10.86 0.34 15.66
N SER A 132 9.69 -0.01 15.16
CA SER A 132 8.43 0.56 15.64
C SER A 132 7.97 -0.10 16.93
N ASP A 133 7.21 0.63 17.73
CA ASP A 133 6.37 0.03 18.76
C ASP A 133 5.12 -0.57 18.07
N GLY A 134 5.14 -1.89 17.84
CA GLY A 134 4.12 -2.63 17.09
C GLY A 134 4.50 -2.87 15.63
N ASP A 135 3.52 -2.74 14.71
CA ASP A 135 3.69 -3.07 13.29
C ASP A 135 4.79 -2.24 12.61
N PRO A 136 5.82 -2.90 12.02
CA PRO A 136 6.88 -2.24 11.26
C PRO A 136 6.42 -1.46 10.03
N VAL A 137 5.26 -1.77 9.42
CA VAL A 137 4.77 -1.03 8.26
C VAL A 137 4.07 0.25 8.74
N ARG A 138 4.71 1.40 8.52
CA ARG A 138 4.29 2.67 9.13
C ARG A 138 3.61 3.63 8.19
N MET A 139 3.84 3.54 6.89
CA MET A 139 3.28 4.51 5.95
C MET A 139 3.12 3.95 4.55
N VAL A 140 2.03 4.31 3.89
CA VAL A 140 1.90 4.27 2.43
C VAL A 140 1.90 5.70 1.92
N ALA A 141 2.80 6.01 0.98
CA ALA A 141 2.84 7.30 0.30
C ALA A 141 2.30 7.17 -1.13
N LEU A 142 1.35 8.05 -1.48
CA LEU A 142 0.73 8.13 -2.80
C LEU A 142 0.84 9.55 -3.35
N SER A 143 0.80 9.66 -4.67
CA SER A 143 0.79 10.94 -5.37
C SER A 143 -0.57 11.62 -5.31
N SER A 144 -0.52 12.94 -5.31
CA SER A 144 -1.67 13.81 -5.45
C SER A 144 -1.39 14.90 -6.46
N SER A 145 -2.34 15.14 -7.35
CA SER A 145 -2.31 16.30 -8.25
C SER A 145 -2.82 17.58 -7.58
N ASP A 146 -3.57 17.45 -6.49
CA ASP A 146 -4.19 18.56 -5.75
C ASP A 146 -4.31 18.18 -4.27
N ILE A 147 -3.38 18.67 -3.46
CA ILE A 147 -3.34 18.39 -2.02
C ILE A 147 -4.54 18.97 -1.29
N LYS A 148 -5.04 20.15 -1.66
CA LYS A 148 -6.19 20.76 -0.97
C LYS A 148 -7.45 19.91 -1.15
N ARG A 149 -7.73 19.52 -2.39
CA ARG A 149 -8.85 18.62 -2.71
C ARG A 149 -8.68 17.25 -2.04
N SER A 150 -7.45 16.76 -1.96
CA SER A 150 -7.17 15.47 -1.32
C SER A 150 -7.37 15.52 0.20
N ILE A 151 -6.98 16.62 0.86
CA ILE A 151 -7.23 16.82 2.29
C ILE A 151 -8.74 16.83 2.56
N ASP A 152 -9.53 17.55 1.76
CA ASP A 152 -10.99 17.56 1.93
C ASP A 152 -11.58 16.14 1.83
N TYR A 153 -11.16 15.37 0.82
CA TYR A 153 -11.62 14.01 0.62
C TYR A 153 -11.24 13.09 1.81
N TRP A 154 -9.96 12.98 2.13
CA TRP A 154 -9.49 12.01 3.14
C TRP A 154 -9.84 12.42 4.57
N SER A 155 -9.79 13.71 4.89
CA SER A 155 -10.10 14.22 6.22
C SER A 155 -11.61 14.42 6.42
N HIS A 156 -12.26 15.23 5.58
CA HIS A 156 -13.65 15.61 5.82
C HIS A 156 -14.65 14.54 5.37
N LYS A 157 -14.42 13.90 4.22
CA LYS A 157 -15.35 12.90 3.68
C LYS A 157 -15.11 11.49 4.25
N LEU A 158 -13.85 11.11 4.43
CA LEU A 158 -13.48 9.78 4.94
C LEU A 158 -13.10 9.76 6.42
N HIS A 159 -13.13 10.90 7.10
CA HIS A 159 -12.93 11.02 8.54
C HIS A 159 -11.57 10.52 9.05
N MET A 160 -10.52 10.57 8.22
CA MET A 160 -9.16 10.40 8.71
C MET A 160 -8.73 11.65 9.48
N THR A 161 -7.97 11.46 10.54
CA THR A 161 -7.32 12.58 11.22
C THR A 161 -6.18 13.10 10.34
N LEU A 162 -6.22 14.39 10.00
CA LEU A 162 -5.09 15.10 9.40
C LEU A 162 -4.02 15.34 10.48
N VAL A 163 -2.86 14.74 10.31
CA VAL A 163 -1.73 14.79 11.26
C VAL A 163 -0.84 15.99 10.99
N SER A 164 -0.52 16.19 9.72
CA SER A 164 0.30 17.31 9.25
C SER A 164 -0.04 17.61 7.79
N SER A 165 0.18 18.86 7.38
CA SER A 165 0.02 19.28 5.98
C SER A 165 0.92 20.44 5.64
N SER A 166 1.32 20.51 4.37
CA SER A 166 2.00 21.64 3.74
C SER A 166 1.45 21.83 2.32
N SER A 167 2.06 22.72 1.53
CA SER A 167 1.77 22.84 0.09
C SER A 167 2.15 21.59 -0.71
N ASN A 168 3.10 20.78 -0.19
CA ASN A 168 3.67 19.65 -0.92
C ASN A 168 3.20 18.29 -0.41
N GLU A 169 2.66 18.20 0.80
CA GLU A 169 2.24 16.91 1.35
C GLU A 169 1.18 17.01 2.44
N ALA A 170 0.48 15.91 2.70
CA ALA A 170 -0.41 15.75 3.83
C ALA A 170 -0.32 14.32 4.39
N VAL A 171 -0.37 14.18 5.71
CA VAL A 171 -0.30 12.89 6.42
C VAL A 171 -1.57 12.66 7.21
N PHE A 172 -2.09 11.45 7.14
CA PHE A 172 -3.35 11.05 7.74
C PHE A 172 -3.22 9.74 8.53
N TYR A 173 -4.09 9.53 9.51
CA TYR A 173 -4.36 8.21 10.10
C TYR A 173 -5.82 8.07 10.51
N TYR A 174 -6.24 6.85 10.82
CA TYR A 174 -7.46 6.61 11.62
C TYR A 174 -7.18 6.47 13.12
N SER A 175 -5.97 6.01 13.49
CA SER A 175 -5.52 5.91 14.88
C SER A 175 -3.99 6.06 14.94
N PRO A 176 -3.40 6.62 16.01
CA PRO A 176 -1.96 6.87 16.12
C PRO A 176 -1.06 5.65 15.91
N ASN A 177 -1.55 4.45 16.22
CA ASN A 177 -0.76 3.20 16.13
C ASN A 177 -0.93 2.46 14.79
N GLN A 178 -1.76 2.95 13.88
CA GLN A 178 -1.96 2.34 12.56
C GLN A 178 -1.01 2.91 11.51
N CYS A 179 -0.84 2.18 10.40
CA CYS A 179 -0.15 2.67 9.22
C CYS A 179 -0.77 3.99 8.71
N ASN A 180 0.08 5.00 8.49
CA ASN A 180 -0.30 6.28 7.95
C ASN A 180 -0.56 6.24 6.44
N LEU A 181 -1.41 7.14 5.97
CA LEU A 181 -1.47 7.52 4.56
C LEU A 181 -0.77 8.86 4.40
N LYS A 182 0.22 8.94 3.50
CA LYS A 182 0.86 10.19 3.08
C LYS A 182 0.49 10.49 1.63
N LEU A 183 0.12 11.73 1.36
CA LEU A 183 -0.11 12.23 0.02
C LEU A 183 0.97 13.24 -0.33
N ILE A 184 1.57 13.09 -1.51
CA ILE A 184 2.66 13.93 -2.00
C ILE A 184 2.19 14.64 -3.26
N SER A 185 2.26 15.97 -3.26
CA SER A 185 1.98 16.79 -4.42
C SER A 185 3.04 16.53 -5.50
N ILE A 186 2.61 16.07 -6.67
CA ILE A 186 3.51 15.92 -7.83
C ILE A 186 3.34 17.04 -8.85
N GLN A 187 2.43 17.99 -8.59
CA GLN A 187 2.15 19.17 -9.43
C GLN A 187 1.87 18.86 -10.91
N LYS A 188 1.45 17.63 -11.19
CA LYS A 188 1.13 17.13 -12.52
C LYS A 188 0.02 16.07 -12.41
N PRO A 189 -0.62 15.69 -13.54
CA PRO A 189 -1.59 14.61 -13.52
C PRO A 189 -1.00 13.31 -12.96
N VAL A 190 -1.80 12.62 -12.15
CA VAL A 190 -1.48 11.27 -11.67
C VAL A 190 -1.78 10.28 -12.78
N ASP A 191 -0.77 9.53 -13.19
CA ASP A 191 -0.87 8.42 -14.14
C ASP A 191 -0.75 7.11 -13.36
N HIS A 192 -1.80 6.30 -13.42
CA HIS A 192 -1.88 5.00 -12.74
C HIS A 192 -1.24 3.86 -13.54
N ALA A 193 -1.09 4.03 -14.86
CA ALA A 193 -0.68 2.98 -15.78
C ALA A 193 -1.37 1.62 -15.50
N SER A 194 -0.66 0.49 -15.58
CA SER A 194 -1.24 -0.85 -15.35
C SER A 194 -0.86 -1.48 -14.00
N ALA A 195 0.18 -0.98 -13.35
CA ALA A 195 0.69 -1.48 -12.07
C ALA A 195 0.02 -0.88 -10.83
N PHE A 196 -0.94 0.04 -11.00
CA PHE A 196 -1.63 0.69 -9.89
C PHE A 196 -2.12 -0.30 -8.84
N GLY A 197 -1.88 0.07 -7.58
CA GLY A 197 -2.29 -0.68 -6.41
C GLY A 197 -3.62 -0.21 -5.85
N ARG A 198 -3.91 -0.66 -4.63
CA ARG A 198 -5.04 -0.18 -3.83
C ARG A 198 -4.69 -0.20 -2.36
N ILE A 199 -5.25 0.72 -1.59
CA ILE A 199 -5.26 0.65 -0.13
C ILE A 199 -6.63 0.23 0.36
N ALA A 200 -6.67 -0.73 1.27
CA ALA A 200 -7.90 -1.23 1.85
C ALA A 200 -8.08 -0.78 3.30
N PHE A 201 -9.33 -0.50 3.66
CA PHE A 201 -9.72 -0.17 5.03
C PHE A 201 -10.90 -1.05 5.46
N ALA A 202 -10.98 -1.37 6.75
CA ALA A 202 -12.18 -1.93 7.37
C ALA A 202 -12.91 -0.82 8.12
N CYS A 203 -14.23 -0.84 8.13
CA CYS A 203 -15.05 0.00 8.98
C CYS A 203 -16.32 -0.76 9.40
N PRO A 204 -17.04 -0.33 10.45
CA PRO A 204 -18.29 -0.97 10.84
C PRO A 204 -19.27 -1.05 9.67
N SER A 205 -19.98 -2.17 9.53
CA SER A 205 -20.88 -2.39 8.38
C SER A 205 -21.96 -1.31 8.22
N ALA A 206 -22.36 -0.67 9.32
CA ALA A 206 -23.28 0.48 9.29
C ALA A 206 -22.73 1.69 8.53
N GLN A 207 -21.41 1.89 8.51
CA GLN A 207 -20.73 2.98 7.80
C GLN A 207 -20.44 2.66 6.33
N VAL A 208 -20.44 1.38 5.94
CA VAL A 208 -20.10 0.97 4.58
C VAL A 208 -21.06 1.56 3.54
N ARG A 209 -22.36 1.68 3.86
CA ARG A 209 -23.32 2.31 2.95
C ARG A 209 -23.02 3.80 2.72
N LEU A 210 -22.67 4.52 3.79
CA LEU A 210 -22.33 5.94 3.72
C LEU A 210 -21.05 6.14 2.89
N PHE A 211 -20.00 5.37 3.17
CA PHE A 211 -18.76 5.48 2.39
C PHE A 211 -18.97 5.07 0.93
N LYS A 212 -19.76 4.03 0.64
CA LYS A 212 -20.08 3.67 -0.75
C LYS A 212 -20.77 4.81 -1.50
N TYR A 213 -21.68 5.53 -0.84
CA TYR A 213 -22.32 6.71 -1.43
C TYR A 213 -21.29 7.80 -1.75
N ILE A 214 -20.45 8.15 -0.77
CA ILE A 214 -19.40 9.18 -0.91
C ILE A 214 -18.40 8.82 -2.02
N ILE A 215 -17.95 7.57 -2.07
CA ILE A 215 -16.97 7.09 -3.06
C ILE A 215 -17.58 7.07 -4.47
N ASN A 216 -18.85 6.71 -4.61
CA ASN A 216 -19.50 6.67 -5.92
C ASN A 216 -19.84 8.06 -6.47
N GLU A 217 -20.13 9.04 -5.61
CA GLU A 217 -20.36 10.43 -6.05
C GLU A 217 -19.07 11.16 -6.43
N ILE A 218 -17.97 10.83 -5.75
CA ILE A 218 -16.68 11.49 -5.96
C ILE A 218 -15.79 10.52 -6.72
N CYS A 219 -15.66 10.68 -8.04
CA CYS A 219 -14.79 9.88 -8.94
C CYS A 219 -13.29 9.87 -8.52
N PHE A 220 -12.97 9.33 -7.35
CA PHE A 220 -11.63 9.08 -6.80
C PHE A 220 -11.42 7.55 -6.81
N ASN A 221 -11.55 6.97 -8.00
CA ASN A 221 -11.69 5.52 -8.18
C ASN A 221 -10.39 4.72 -8.02
N SER A 222 -9.26 5.35 -7.74
CA SER A 222 -7.98 4.65 -7.91
C SER A 222 -7.48 3.87 -6.70
N TYR A 223 -7.95 4.13 -5.48
CA TYR A 223 -7.25 3.59 -4.30
C TYR A 223 -8.05 2.98 -3.18
N LEU A 224 -9.36 3.23 -3.05
CA LEU A 224 -10.08 2.86 -1.83
C LEU A 224 -10.94 1.60 -1.99
N PHE A 225 -10.75 0.62 -1.11
CA PHE A 225 -11.66 -0.53 -0.96
C PHE A 225 -12.05 -0.71 0.51
N CYS A 226 -13.34 -0.60 0.82
CA CYS A 226 -13.87 -0.90 2.16
C CYS A 226 -14.36 -2.35 2.23
N LYS A 227 -13.81 -3.14 3.15
CA LYS A 227 -14.36 -4.46 3.52
C LYS A 227 -15.33 -4.33 4.70
N ASN A 228 -16.41 -5.11 4.66
CA ASN A 228 -17.39 -5.27 5.74
C ASN A 228 -16.81 -6.03 6.93
#